data_AF-A0A963LRL3-F1
#
_entry.id   AF-A0A963LRL3-F1
#
_cell.length_a   1.000
_cell.length_b   1.000
_cell.length_c   1.000
_cell.angle_alpha   90.00
_cell.angle_beta   90.00
_cell.angle_gamma   90.00
#
_symmetry.space_group_name_H-M   'P 1'
#
loop_
_entity.id
_entity.type
_entity.pdbx_description
1 polymer ?
#
loop_
_entity_poly.entity_id
_entity_poly.type
_entity_poly.pdbx_seq_one_letter_code
_entity_poly.pdbx_strand_id
1 'polypeptide(L)'
;ITAHVDFTGIALAAQDAGLTVLGYTSQARFLLNCGIAARMEAADLPTRANAMKLLAEHEMGELFKVIGLATGEGWAACGFAQGDRCHAL
;
A
#
# COMPACT_ATOMS: atom_id res chain seq x y z
N ILE A 1 9.53 4.12 -21.49
CA ILE A 1 9.76 5.37 -20.73
C ILE A 1 8.84 5.33 -19.51
N THR A 2 9.37 5.51 -18.30
CA THR A 2 8.61 5.48 -17.03
C THR A 2 9.10 6.61 -16.10
N ALA A 3 8.31 7.00 -15.11
CA ALA A 3 8.67 7.98 -14.08
C ALA A 3 8.13 7.56 -12.70
N HIS A 4 8.70 8.11 -11.64
CA HIS A 4 8.13 7.97 -10.30
C HIS A 4 6.79 8.68 -10.21
N VAL A 5 5.90 8.12 -9.38
CA VAL A 5 4.56 8.65 -9.15
C VAL A 5 4.60 9.66 -8.01
N ASP A 6 4.00 10.83 -8.24
CA ASP A 6 3.73 11.84 -7.20
C ASP A 6 2.41 11.52 -6.50
N PHE A 7 2.48 10.95 -5.30
CA PHE A 7 1.30 10.55 -4.54
C PHE A 7 0.58 11.72 -3.87
N THR A 8 1.27 12.82 -3.57
CA THR A 8 0.65 14.06 -3.10
C THR A 8 -0.24 14.63 -4.21
N GLY A 9 0.28 14.70 -5.44
CA GLY A 9 -0.47 15.13 -6.61
C GLY A 9 -1.71 14.25 -6.87
N ILE A 10 -1.59 12.93 -6.73
CA ILE A 10 -2.74 12.01 -6.84
C ILE A 10 -3.79 12.27 -5.75
N ALA A 11 -3.36 12.43 -4.49
CA ALA A 11 -4.28 12.63 -3.38
C ALA A 11 -5.07 13.93 -3.52
N LEU A 12 -4.42 15.02 -3.92
CA LEU A 12 -5.07 16.31 -4.19
C LEU A 12 -6.06 16.20 -5.35
N ALA A 13 -5.65 15.60 -6.47
CA ALA A 13 -6.55 15.41 -7.62
C ALA A 13 -7.78 14.55 -7.26
N ALA A 14 -7.61 13.55 -6.38
CA ALA A 14 -8.71 12.73 -5.91
C ALA A 14 -9.69 13.54 -5.04
N GLN A 15 -9.19 14.37 -4.13
CA GLN A 15 -10.01 15.24 -3.28
C GLN A 15 -10.77 16.28 -4.10
N ASP A 16 -10.11 16.90 -5.09
CA ASP A 16 -10.75 17.84 -6.02
C ASP A 16 -11.88 17.19 -6.82
N ALA A 17 -11.75 15.90 -7.11
CA ALA A 17 -12.79 15.09 -7.75
C ALA A 17 -13.88 14.57 -6.79
N GLY A 18 -13.80 14.93 -5.50
CA GLY A 18 -14.77 14.51 -4.47
C GLY A 18 -14.56 13.08 -3.94
N LEU A 19 -13.37 12.51 -4.12
CA LEU A 19 -13.02 11.20 -3.56
C LEU A 19 -12.39 11.34 -2.17
N THR A 20 -12.63 10.33 -1.33
CA THR A 20 -12.00 10.20 -0.02
C THR A 20 -10.75 9.35 -0.13
N VAL A 21 -9.65 9.83 0.47
CA VAL A 21 -8.42 9.05 0.64
C VAL A 21 -8.63 8.09 1.82
N LEU A 22 -8.65 6.79 1.52
CA LEU A 22 -8.78 5.73 2.52
C LEU A 22 -7.49 5.48 3.31
N GLY A 23 -6.34 5.80 2.70
CA GLY A 23 -5.03 5.58 3.29
C GLY A 23 -3.90 5.63 2.26
N TYR A 24 -2.68 5.73 2.76
CA TYR A 24 -1.45 5.72 1.97
C TYR A 24 -0.31 5.11 2.77
N THR A 25 0.37 4.11 2.21
CA THR A 25 1.52 3.46 2.88
C THR A 25 2.43 2.76 1.89
N SER A 26 3.53 2.18 2.38
CA SER A 26 4.42 1.34 1.55
C SER A 26 3.79 -0.01 1.23
N GLN A 27 4.21 -0.62 0.13
CA GLN A 27 3.71 -1.93 -0.30
C GLN A 27 3.89 -2.98 0.80
N ALA A 28 5.04 -3.03 1.46
CA ALA A 28 5.31 -3.98 2.53
C ALA A 28 4.28 -3.86 3.65
N ARG A 29 4.02 -2.63 4.12
CA ARG A 29 3.06 -2.38 5.20
C ARG A 29 1.65 -2.76 4.78
N PHE A 30 1.24 -2.38 3.56
CA PHE A 30 -0.08 -2.72 3.04
C PHE A 30 -0.30 -4.24 2.98
N LEU A 31 0.67 -4.99 2.45
CA LEU A 31 0.58 -6.45 2.34
C LEU A 31 0.60 -7.15 3.70
N LEU A 32 1.40 -6.66 4.65
CA LEU A 32 1.41 -7.14 6.03
C LEU A 32 0.05 -6.95 6.70
N ASN A 33 -0.54 -5.76 6.56
CA ASN A 33 -1.87 -5.46 7.07
C ASN A 33 -2.95 -6.35 6.42
N CYS A 34 -2.78 -6.72 5.15
CA CYS A 34 -3.65 -7.66 4.42
C CYS A 34 -3.36 -9.14 4.73
N GLY A 35 -2.46 -9.45 5.67
CA GLY A 35 -2.22 -10.81 6.16
C GLY A 35 -1.30 -11.67 5.29
N ILE A 36 -0.39 -11.07 4.52
CA ILE A 36 0.58 -11.83 3.70
C ILE A 36 1.48 -12.74 4.55
N ALA A 37 1.79 -12.37 5.80
CA ALA A 37 2.67 -13.16 6.67
C ALA A 37 2.12 -14.57 6.93
N ALA A 38 0.84 -14.68 7.32
CA ALA A 38 0.18 -15.97 7.54
C ALA A 38 0.10 -16.80 6.24
N ARG A 39 -0.08 -16.14 5.09
CA ARG A 39 -0.09 -16.81 3.77
C ARG A 39 1.29 -17.35 3.41
N MET A 40 2.36 -16.62 3.74
CA MET A 40 3.75 -17.05 3.51
C MET A 40 4.15 -18.21 4.41
N GLU A 41 3.61 -18.28 5.63
CA GLU A 41 3.84 -19.41 6.55
C GLU A 41 3.27 -20.72 6.00
N ALA A 42 2.09 -20.66 5.39
CA ALA A 42 1.43 -21.81 4.77
C ALA A 42 1.96 -22.16 3.36
N ALA A 43 2.86 -21.34 2.80
CA ALA A 43 3.33 -21.49 1.43
C ALA A 43 4.58 -22.38 1.32
N ASP A 44 4.80 -22.93 0.13
CA ASP A 44 6.04 -23.62 -0.19
C ASP A 44 7.23 -22.66 -0.28
N LEU A 45 8.45 -23.21 -0.26
CA LEU A 45 9.67 -22.42 -0.21
C LEU A 45 9.83 -21.45 -1.42
N PRO A 46 9.55 -21.87 -2.67
CA PRO A 46 9.63 -20.95 -3.82
C PRO A 46 8.65 -19.77 -3.71
N THR A 47 7.40 -20.01 -3.29
CA THR A 47 6.40 -18.95 -3.13
C THR A 47 6.81 -17.98 -2.03
N ARG A 48 7.29 -18.50 -0.90
CA ARG A 48 7.78 -17.68 0.21
C ARG A 48 8.97 -16.81 -0.21
N ALA A 49 9.91 -17.36 -0.98
CA ALA A 49 11.06 -16.60 -1.49
C ALA A 49 10.64 -15.45 -2.44
N ASN A 50 9.63 -15.67 -3.29
CA ASN A 50 9.09 -14.62 -4.13
C ASN A 50 8.35 -13.55 -3.32
N ALA A 51 7.55 -13.94 -2.33
CA ALA A 51 6.84 -13.01 -1.46
C ALA A 51 7.79 -12.13 -0.63
N MET A 52 8.97 -12.64 -0.24
CA MET A 52 9.98 -11.83 0.45
C MET A 52 10.41 -10.59 -0.36
N LYS A 53 10.48 -10.67 -1.69
CA LYS A 53 10.81 -9.51 -2.55
C LYS A 53 9.75 -8.41 -2.47
N LEU A 54 8.48 -8.80 -2.27
CA LEU A 54 7.37 -7.86 -2.13
C LEU A 54 7.43 -7.08 -0.81
N LEU A 55 8.14 -7.60 0.19
CA LEU A 55 8.22 -7.07 1.55
C LEU A 55 9.56 -6.41 1.87
N ALA A 56 10.65 -6.85 1.24
CA ALA A 56 11.98 -6.35 1.53
C ALA A 56 12.13 -4.89 1.13
N GLU A 57 12.65 -4.07 2.06
CA GLU A 57 12.83 -2.62 1.90
C GLU A 57 13.71 -2.26 0.70
N HIS A 58 14.81 -3.00 0.51
CA HIS A 58 15.76 -2.82 -0.59
C HIS A 58 15.24 -3.36 -1.95
N GLU A 59 14.07 -3.99 -1.96
CA GLU A 59 13.40 -4.49 -3.16
C GLU A 59 12.14 -3.64 -3.40
N MET A 60 10.95 -4.25 -3.35
CA MET A 60 9.69 -3.57 -3.65
C MET A 60 9.00 -3.02 -2.39
N GLY A 61 9.42 -3.47 -1.20
CA GLY A 61 8.68 -3.25 0.04
C GLY A 61 8.50 -1.80 0.41
N GLU A 62 9.57 -0.99 0.25
CA GLU A 62 9.51 0.45 0.50
C GLU A 62 9.41 1.25 -0.79
N LEU A 63 10.05 0.83 -1.90
CA LEU A 63 10.00 1.59 -3.15
C LEU A 63 8.56 1.77 -3.67
N PHE A 64 7.75 0.72 -3.59
CA PHE A 64 6.36 0.75 -4.03
C PHE A 64 5.45 1.28 -2.92
N LYS A 65 4.45 2.06 -3.32
CA LYS A 65 3.45 2.65 -2.43
C LYS A 65 2.05 2.23 -2.87
N VAL A 66 1.13 2.25 -1.92
CA VAL A 66 -0.29 1.97 -2.14
C VAL A 66 -1.09 3.17 -1.63
N ILE A 67 -2.01 3.67 -2.45
CA ILE A 67 -3.00 4.68 -2.09
C ILE A 67 -4.40 4.10 -2.32
N GLY A 68 -5.30 4.29 -1.35
CA GLY A 68 -6.70 3.88 -1.46
C GLY A 68 -7.60 5.09 -1.67
N LEU A 69 -8.48 5.04 -2.67
CA LEU A 69 -9.45 6.09 -2.97
C LEU A 69 -10.86 5.48 -3.01
N ALA A 70 -11.84 6.20 -2.48
CA ALA A 70 -13.24 5.77 -2.46
C ALA A 70 -14.20 6.92 -2.77
N THR A 71 -15.41 6.54 -3.20
CA THR A 71 -16.56 7.46 -3.23
C THR A 71 -17.29 7.43 -1.88
N GLY A 72 -17.97 8.53 -1.53
CA GLY A 72 -18.68 8.65 -0.25
C GLY A 72 -17.73 8.83 0.94
N GLU A 73 -18.17 8.48 2.15
CA GLU A 73 -17.41 8.75 3.39
C GLU A 73 -16.17 7.85 3.60
N GLY A 74 -15.95 6.86 2.73
CA GLY A 74 -14.89 5.87 2.89
C GLY A 74 -15.15 4.86 4.00
N TRP A 75 -14.17 4.01 4.29
CA TRP A 75 -14.20 3.03 5.38
C TRP A 75 -12.78 2.78 5.91
N ALA A 76 -12.67 2.18 7.10
CA ALA A 76 -11.39 1.76 7.65
C ALA A 76 -10.86 0.52 6.89
N ALA A 77 -10.19 0.75 5.75
CA ALA A 77 -9.68 -0.34 4.93
C ALA A 77 -8.50 -1.03 5.63
N CYS A 78 -8.57 -2.36 5.77
CA CYS A 78 -7.63 -3.14 6.56
C CYS A 78 -6.16 -2.92 6.15
N GLY A 79 -5.91 -2.76 4.85
CA GLY A 79 -4.56 -2.52 4.30
C GLY A 79 -3.86 -1.27 4.83
N PHE A 80 -4.60 -0.32 5.42
CA PHE A 80 -4.06 0.91 6.01
C PHE A 80 -4.17 0.95 7.54
N ALA A 81 -4.58 -0.14 8.19
CA ALA A 81 -4.83 -0.16 9.63
C ALA A 81 -3.60 0.14 10.50
N GLN A 82 -2.38 -0.15 10.01
CA GLN A 82 -1.13 0.19 10.68
C GLN A 82 -0.14 0.81 9.70
N GLY A 83 0.66 1.75 10.19
CA GLY A 83 1.70 2.40 9.39
C GLY A 83 1.15 3.21 8.22
N ASP A 84 -0.08 3.72 8.34
CA ASP A 84 -0.60 4.73 7.44
C ASP A 84 0.25 6.01 7.50
N ARG A 85 0.49 6.59 6.34
CA ARG A 85 1.36 7.75 6.12
C ARG A 85 0.62 8.90 5.44
N CYS A 86 -0.72 8.94 5.48
CA CYS A 86 -1.50 10.04 4.88
C CYS A 86 -1.13 11.41 5.44
N HIS A 87 -0.61 11.50 6.67
CA HIS A 87 -0.10 12.74 7.25
C HIS A 87 1.15 13.29 6.53
N ALA A 88 1.79 12.50 5.68
CA ALA A 88 2.97 12.87 4.89
C ALA A 88 2.65 13.04 3.40
N LEU A 89 1.36 13.00 3.03
CA LEU A 89 0.88 13.37 1.70
C LEU A 89 0.64 14.87 1.60
#